data_AF-A0A2J2HBE6-F1
#
_entry.id   AF-A0A2J2HBE6-F1
#
_cell.length_a   1.000
_cell.length_b   1.000
_cell.length_c   1.000
_cell.angle_alpha   90.00
_cell.angle_beta   90.00
_cell.angle_gamma   90.00
#
_symmetry.space_group_name_H-M   'P 1'
#
loop_
_entity.id
_entity.type
_entity.pdbx_description
1 polymer ?
#
loop_
_entity_poly.entity_id
_entity_poly.type
_entity_poly.pdbx_seq_one_letter_code
_entity_poly.pdbx_strand_id
1 'polypeptide(L)'
;MRPFTLKSLYEFLRYIGGGGSVGEDKRLRELWRAALNLGFIREDGSVTERGLRFVSAYERGDGGSIHELFMEALEPYRVVYGLISRGVTQPSELVALSGFNAVVVDVVLRLTREVERLGMPMRGELWGMFEKVLFDKYRELARRRWSKYVTILDLLEEVKRELRFPRRVVEEMFREFVARRKGDIVLTGSPAGEVAGFEIGGRRYVYIMLKT
;
A
#
# COMPACT_ATOMS: atom_id res chain seq x y z
N MET A 1 -9.46 14.59 16.64
CA MET A 1 -10.07 14.44 15.30
C MET A 1 -10.23 12.96 15.05
N ARG A 2 -11.45 12.43 14.85
CA ARG A 2 -11.59 11.01 14.50
C ARG A 2 -11.14 10.81 13.04
N PRO A 3 -10.29 9.82 12.74
CA PRO A 3 -9.90 9.51 11.36
C PRO A 3 -11.13 9.36 10.45
N PHE A 4 -11.07 9.91 9.25
CA PHE A 4 -11.99 9.54 8.17
C PHE A 4 -11.37 8.40 7.35
N THR A 5 -12.23 7.57 6.75
CA THR A 5 -11.86 6.53 5.79
C THR A 5 -12.25 6.97 4.38
N LEU A 6 -11.66 6.37 3.35
CA LEU A 6 -12.06 6.57 1.96
C LEU A 6 -13.55 6.32 1.77
N LYS A 7 -14.06 5.23 2.36
CA LYS A 7 -15.48 4.88 2.30
C LYS A 7 -16.36 5.99 2.90
N SER A 8 -16.02 6.47 4.10
CA SER A 8 -16.81 7.53 4.74
C SER A 8 -16.79 8.84 3.96
N LEU A 9 -15.67 9.14 3.30
CA LEU A 9 -15.54 10.33 2.46
C LEU A 9 -16.33 10.18 1.16
N TYR A 10 -16.31 9.00 0.54
CA TYR A 10 -17.13 8.66 -0.62
C TYR A 10 -18.64 8.78 -0.31
N GLU A 11 -19.10 8.12 0.75
CA GLU A 11 -20.50 8.16 1.17
C GLU A 11 -20.95 9.59 1.48
N PHE A 12 -20.08 10.37 2.12
CA PHE A 12 -20.34 11.78 2.40
C PHE A 12 -20.47 12.63 1.13
N LEU A 13 -19.56 12.48 0.17
CA LEU A 13 -19.63 13.22 -1.09
C LEU A 13 -20.88 12.84 -1.90
N ARG A 14 -21.29 11.58 -1.86
CA ARG A 14 -22.56 11.12 -2.46
C ARG A 14 -23.78 11.71 -1.78
N TYR A 15 -23.76 11.79 -0.45
CA TYR A 15 -24.83 12.41 0.33
C TYR A 15 -24.97 13.90 0.02
N ILE A 16 -23.88 14.66 0.05
CA ILE A 16 -23.88 16.10 -0.28
C ILE A 16 -24.25 16.33 -1.74
N GLY A 17 -23.69 15.55 -2.68
CA GLY A 17 -24.04 15.63 -4.10
C GLY A 17 -25.52 15.29 -4.40
N GLY A 18 -26.19 14.57 -3.50
CA GLY A 18 -27.63 14.31 -3.56
C GLY A 18 -28.50 15.38 -2.89
N GLY A 19 -27.94 16.51 -2.46
CA GLY A 19 -28.67 17.59 -1.77
C GLY A 19 -28.76 17.41 -0.24
N GLY A 20 -27.95 16.52 0.34
CA GLY A 20 -27.89 16.32 1.78
C GLY A 20 -27.38 17.55 2.54
N SER A 21 -27.90 17.77 3.75
CA SER A 21 -27.45 18.85 4.65
C SER A 21 -26.71 18.30 5.87
N VAL A 22 -25.66 18.99 6.30
CA VAL A 22 -24.81 18.58 7.44
C VAL A 22 -25.47 18.86 8.79
N GLY A 23 -26.28 19.92 8.89
CA GLY A 23 -26.96 20.31 10.13
C GLY A 23 -26.02 20.44 11.34
N GLU A 24 -26.45 19.89 12.48
CA GLU A 24 -25.69 19.86 13.73
C GLU A 24 -24.90 18.57 13.97
N ASP A 25 -24.92 17.64 13.02
CA ASP A 25 -24.23 16.36 13.18
C ASP A 25 -22.71 16.58 13.22
N LYS A 26 -22.11 16.23 14.37
CA LYS A 26 -20.68 16.40 14.62
C LYS A 26 -19.81 15.60 13.64
N ARG A 27 -20.23 14.41 13.23
CA ARG A 27 -19.48 13.56 12.31
C ARG A 27 -19.55 14.09 10.88
N LEU A 28 -20.72 14.52 10.43
CA LEU A 28 -20.87 15.15 9.11
C LEU A 28 -20.07 16.46 9.03
N ARG A 29 -20.00 17.25 10.12
CA ARG A 29 -19.14 18.44 10.19
C ARG A 29 -17.65 18.12 10.11
N GLU A 30 -17.19 17.01 10.67
CA GLU A 30 -15.81 16.55 10.52
C GLU A 30 -15.51 16.17 9.05
N LEU A 31 -16.41 15.42 8.42
CA LEU A 31 -16.26 15.01 7.01
C LEU A 31 -16.35 16.21 6.06
N TRP A 32 -17.19 17.19 6.37
CA TRP A 32 -17.26 18.47 5.66
C TRP A 32 -15.92 19.20 5.69
N ARG A 33 -15.31 19.36 6.87
CA ARG A 33 -13.99 19.99 7.00
C ARG A 33 -12.92 19.22 6.23
N ALA A 34 -12.93 17.89 6.30
CA ALA A 34 -12.00 17.06 5.53
C ALA A 34 -12.18 17.24 4.02
N ALA A 35 -13.43 17.22 3.53
CA ALA A 35 -13.76 17.39 2.12
C ALA A 35 -13.41 18.79 1.60
N LEU A 36 -13.61 19.84 2.42
CA LEU A 36 -13.17 21.21 2.11
C LEU A 36 -11.64 21.28 2.01
N ASN A 37 -10.92 20.75 3.00
CA ASN A 37 -9.45 20.77 3.00
C ASN A 37 -8.85 20.00 1.81
N LEU A 38 -9.55 18.97 1.34
CA LEU A 38 -9.19 18.20 0.15
C LEU A 38 -9.58 18.88 -1.17
N GLY A 39 -10.34 19.99 -1.10
CA GLY A 39 -10.89 20.67 -2.27
C GLY A 39 -11.91 19.82 -3.03
N PHE A 40 -12.55 18.84 -2.36
CA PHE A 40 -13.59 17.98 -2.94
C PHE A 40 -14.96 18.64 -2.95
N ILE A 41 -15.18 19.61 -2.06
CA ILE A 41 -16.37 20.46 -2.03
C ILE A 41 -15.94 21.93 -1.90
N ARG A 42 -16.83 22.84 -2.27
CA ARG A 42 -16.71 24.29 -2.01
C ARG A 42 -17.43 24.66 -0.70
N GLU A 43 -17.23 25.89 -0.23
CA GLU A 43 -17.87 26.39 0.99
C GLU A 43 -19.40 26.41 0.92
N ASP A 44 -19.97 26.54 -0.29
CA ASP A 44 -21.41 26.45 -0.55
C ASP A 44 -21.95 25.00 -0.55
N GLY A 45 -21.09 24.00 -0.36
CA GLY A 45 -21.44 22.59 -0.37
C GLY A 45 -21.47 21.95 -1.75
N SER A 46 -21.23 22.69 -2.83
CA SER A 46 -21.14 22.10 -4.16
C SER A 46 -19.92 21.18 -4.29
N VAL A 47 -20.11 19.99 -4.88
CA VAL A 47 -19.03 19.06 -5.16
C VAL A 47 -18.19 19.59 -6.33
N THR A 48 -16.88 19.65 -6.14
CA THR A 48 -15.95 20.13 -7.18
C THR A 48 -15.68 19.05 -8.22
N GLU A 49 -15.09 19.43 -9.36
CA GLU A 49 -14.58 18.45 -10.33
C GLU A 49 -13.59 17.46 -9.70
N ARG A 50 -12.74 17.94 -8.77
CA ARG A 50 -11.84 17.08 -8.00
C ARG A 50 -12.60 16.09 -7.12
N GLY A 51 -13.68 16.54 -6.46
CA GLY A 51 -14.57 15.66 -5.70
C GLY A 51 -15.24 14.60 -6.57
N LEU A 52 -15.69 14.97 -7.77
CA LEU A 52 -16.27 14.03 -8.75
C LEU A 52 -15.22 13.02 -9.28
N ARG A 53 -13.98 13.45 -9.50
CA ARG A 53 -12.86 12.55 -9.83
C ARG A 53 -12.61 11.53 -8.73
N PHE A 54 -12.63 11.97 -7.46
CA PHE A 54 -12.49 11.07 -6.31
C PHE A 54 -13.63 10.03 -6.28
N VAL A 55 -14.89 10.47 -6.39
CA VAL A 55 -16.07 9.58 -6.39
C VAL A 55 -15.95 8.54 -7.52
N SER A 56 -15.64 8.98 -8.73
CA SER A 56 -15.48 8.10 -9.89
C SER A 56 -14.33 7.10 -9.73
N ALA A 57 -13.20 7.53 -9.16
CA ALA A 57 -12.06 6.67 -8.91
C ALA A 57 -12.39 5.61 -7.84
N TYR A 58 -13.11 5.99 -6.79
CA TYR A 58 -13.54 5.05 -5.75
C TYR A 58 -14.50 4.00 -6.31
N GLU A 59 -15.50 4.40 -7.12
CA GLU A 59 -16.47 3.47 -7.75
C GLU A 59 -15.81 2.48 -8.71
N ARG A 60 -14.75 2.90 -9.40
CA ARG A 60 -13.99 2.04 -10.32
C ARG A 60 -12.93 1.19 -9.63
N GLY A 61 -12.70 1.37 -8.32
CA GLY A 61 -11.58 0.74 -7.64
C GLY A 61 -10.23 1.16 -8.24
N ASP A 62 -10.08 2.45 -8.54
CA ASP A 62 -8.86 3.04 -9.09
C ASP A 62 -8.08 3.77 -7.98
N GLY A 63 -7.30 2.99 -7.22
CA GLY A 63 -6.44 3.50 -6.17
C GLY A 63 -5.34 4.41 -6.68
N GLY A 64 -4.89 4.26 -7.93
CA GLY A 64 -3.88 5.13 -8.55
C GLY A 64 -4.36 6.58 -8.62
N SER A 65 -5.55 6.80 -9.18
CA SER A 65 -6.16 8.14 -9.23
C SER A 65 -6.40 8.74 -7.83
N ILE A 66 -6.82 7.93 -6.84
CA ILE A 66 -7.02 8.43 -5.47
C ILE A 66 -5.69 8.82 -4.82
N HIS A 67 -4.64 8.03 -5.06
CA HIS A 67 -3.30 8.34 -4.59
C HIS A 67 -2.82 9.70 -5.11
N GLU A 68 -2.95 9.95 -6.41
CA GLU A 68 -2.57 11.22 -7.03
C GLU A 68 -3.31 12.40 -6.40
N LEU A 69 -4.63 12.27 -6.21
CA LEU A 69 -5.44 13.29 -5.55
C LEU A 69 -4.94 13.63 -4.14
N PHE A 70 -4.53 12.62 -3.37
CA PHE A 70 -3.97 12.84 -2.02
C PHE A 70 -2.55 13.39 -2.04
N MET A 71 -1.72 12.97 -2.99
CA MET A 71 -0.37 13.54 -3.16
C MET A 71 -0.41 15.03 -3.48
N GLU A 72 -1.40 15.47 -4.25
CA GLU A 72 -1.63 16.88 -4.58
C GLU A 72 -2.21 17.69 -3.42
N ALA A 73 -3.20 17.14 -2.70
CA ALA A 73 -4.04 17.91 -1.77
C ALA A 73 -3.67 17.76 -0.29
N LEU A 74 -3.02 16.66 0.11
CA LEU A 74 -2.70 16.38 1.51
C LEU A 74 -1.20 16.38 1.75
N GLU A 75 -0.67 17.48 2.30
CA GLU A 75 0.74 17.55 2.71
C GLU A 75 1.15 16.39 3.64
N PRO A 76 0.38 16.04 4.69
CA PRO A 76 0.76 14.92 5.54
C PRO A 76 0.83 13.59 4.79
N TYR A 77 -0.07 13.39 3.83
CA TYR A 77 -0.05 12.21 2.98
C TYR A 77 1.22 12.18 2.14
N ARG A 78 1.52 13.26 1.41
CA ARG A 78 2.70 13.38 0.56
C ARG A 78 4.02 13.14 1.31
N VAL A 79 4.19 13.75 2.47
CA VAL A 79 5.42 13.66 3.26
C VAL A 79 5.59 12.26 3.85
N VAL A 80 4.57 11.73 4.53
CA VAL A 80 4.64 10.39 5.15
C VAL A 80 4.74 9.32 4.08
N TYR A 81 3.99 9.43 2.98
CA TYR A 81 4.11 8.52 1.86
C TYR A 81 5.53 8.57 1.26
N GLY A 82 6.10 9.76 1.06
CA GLY A 82 7.48 9.91 0.59
C GLY A 82 8.52 9.25 1.50
N LEU A 83 8.38 9.35 2.82
CA LEU A 83 9.26 8.66 3.78
C LEU A 83 9.14 7.15 3.67
N ILE A 84 7.90 6.63 3.62
CA ILE A 84 7.70 5.20 3.47
C ILE A 84 8.22 4.71 2.11
N SER A 85 8.13 5.52 1.05
CA SER A 85 8.71 5.20 -0.27
C SER A 85 10.23 5.12 -0.25
N ARG A 86 10.89 5.69 0.76
CA ARG A 86 12.33 5.57 1.03
C ARG A 86 12.67 4.46 2.01
N GLY A 87 11.68 3.64 2.41
CA GLY A 87 11.87 2.50 3.30
C GLY A 87 11.61 2.77 4.78
N VAL A 88 11.20 3.98 5.16
CA VAL A 88 10.84 4.29 6.55
C VAL A 88 9.48 3.68 6.87
N THR A 89 9.47 2.58 7.62
CA THR A 89 8.24 1.80 7.87
C THR A 89 7.79 1.80 9.33
N GLN A 90 8.63 2.26 10.25
CA GLN A 90 8.29 2.30 11.67
C GLN A 90 7.47 3.57 12.00
N PRO A 91 6.30 3.46 12.64
CA PRO A 91 5.47 4.63 12.98
C PRO A 91 6.20 5.68 13.83
N SER A 92 7.05 5.26 14.78
CA SER A 92 7.86 6.17 15.60
C SER A 92 8.87 6.96 14.77
N GLU A 93 9.50 6.31 13.79
CA GLU A 93 10.45 6.94 12.87
C GLU A 93 9.73 7.89 11.89
N LEU A 94 8.55 7.51 11.41
CA LEU A 94 7.69 8.39 10.61
C LEU A 94 7.29 9.64 11.38
N VAL A 95 6.91 9.53 12.65
CA VAL A 95 6.62 10.69 13.51
C VAL A 95 7.85 11.58 13.66
N ALA A 96 9.01 11.00 13.96
CA ALA A 96 10.25 11.75 14.16
C ALA A 96 10.72 12.48 12.88
N LEU A 97 10.64 11.83 11.72
CA LEU A 97 11.14 12.37 10.46
C LEU A 97 10.14 13.30 9.75
N SER A 98 8.84 13.09 9.94
CA SER A 98 7.82 13.93 9.30
C SER A 98 7.48 15.20 10.09
N GLY A 99 7.77 15.23 11.40
CA GLY A 99 7.35 16.31 12.29
C GLY A 99 5.86 16.30 12.63
N PHE A 100 5.08 15.34 12.11
CA PHE A 100 3.66 15.20 12.46
C PHE A 100 3.47 14.37 13.73
N ASN A 101 2.36 14.64 14.44
CA ASN A 101 1.98 13.82 15.58
C ASN A 101 1.54 12.40 15.16
N ALA A 102 1.55 11.47 16.12
CA ALA A 102 1.23 10.06 15.89
C ALA A 102 -0.18 9.84 15.30
N VAL A 103 -1.16 10.69 15.61
CA VAL A 103 -2.52 10.57 15.08
C VAL A 103 -2.54 10.86 13.58
N VAL A 104 -1.85 11.92 13.13
CA VAL A 104 -1.76 12.27 11.71
C VAL A 104 -1.05 11.17 10.93
N VAL A 105 0.07 10.67 11.45
CA VAL A 105 0.81 9.55 10.83
C VAL A 105 -0.07 8.31 10.73
N ASP A 106 -0.78 7.95 11.79
CA ASP A 106 -1.70 6.79 11.77
C ASP A 106 -2.83 6.96 10.74
N VAL A 107 -3.43 8.16 10.65
CA VAL A 107 -4.45 8.47 9.63
C VAL A 107 -3.89 8.26 8.22
N VAL A 108 -2.70 8.80 7.93
CA VAL A 108 -2.06 8.64 6.61
C VAL A 108 -1.75 7.18 6.32
N LEU A 109 -1.23 6.43 7.29
CA LEU A 109 -0.95 5.00 7.13
C LEU A 109 -2.22 4.19 6.86
N ARG A 110 -3.36 4.55 7.44
CA ARG A 110 -4.65 3.93 7.13
C ARG A 110 -5.12 4.29 5.72
N LEU A 111 -5.11 5.57 5.36
CA LEU A 111 -5.48 6.03 4.02
C LEU A 111 -4.63 5.36 2.94
N THR A 112 -3.32 5.26 3.16
CA THR A 112 -2.41 4.56 2.26
C THR A 112 -2.82 3.10 2.05
N ARG A 113 -3.11 2.36 3.13
CA ARG A 113 -3.59 0.98 3.05
C ARG A 113 -4.93 0.84 2.35
N GLU A 114 -5.84 1.79 2.55
CA GLU A 114 -7.14 1.80 1.86
C GLU A 114 -6.97 2.07 0.37
N VAL A 115 -6.07 2.97 -0.02
CA VAL A 115 -5.73 3.25 -1.41
C VAL A 115 -5.05 2.05 -2.09
N GLU A 116 -4.10 1.40 -1.41
CA GLU A 116 -3.44 0.17 -1.88
C GLU A 116 -4.46 -0.96 -2.12
N ARG A 117 -5.45 -1.11 -1.24
CA ARG A 117 -6.54 -2.10 -1.41
C ARG A 117 -7.43 -1.82 -2.62
N LEU A 118 -7.51 -0.58 -3.08
CA LEU A 118 -8.21 -0.20 -4.30
C LEU A 118 -7.30 -0.35 -5.54
N GLY A 119 -6.26 -1.17 -5.49
CA GLY A 119 -5.47 -1.50 -6.69
C GLY A 119 -4.44 -0.45 -7.09
N MET A 120 -4.03 0.43 -6.17
CA MET A 120 -2.84 1.25 -6.41
C MET A 120 -1.61 0.32 -6.53
N PRO A 121 -0.86 0.36 -7.64
CA PRO A 121 0.34 -0.46 -7.79
C PRO A 121 1.36 -0.10 -6.70
N MET A 122 1.95 -1.12 -6.07
CA MET A 122 2.99 -0.92 -5.07
C MET A 122 4.07 0.03 -5.58
N ARG A 123 4.47 0.93 -4.69
CA ARG A 123 5.31 2.11 -4.90
C ARG A 123 6.49 1.81 -5.83
N GLY A 124 6.56 2.47 -6.98
CA GLY A 124 7.55 2.17 -8.02
C GLY A 124 9.00 2.12 -7.53
N GLU A 125 9.41 3.04 -6.64
CA GLU A 125 10.77 3.02 -6.06
C GLU A 125 10.98 1.88 -5.07
N LEU A 126 10.04 1.63 -4.14
CA LEU A 126 10.12 0.47 -3.24
C LEU A 126 10.10 -0.84 -4.01
N TRP A 127 9.28 -0.90 -5.05
CA TRP A 127 9.19 -2.04 -5.94
C TRP A 127 10.52 -2.31 -6.63
N GLY A 128 11.14 -1.27 -7.21
CA GLY A 128 12.46 -1.39 -7.81
C GLY A 128 13.54 -1.82 -6.81
N MET A 129 13.54 -1.26 -5.60
CA MET A 129 14.44 -1.68 -4.51
C MET A 129 14.23 -3.14 -4.12
N PHE A 130 12.96 -3.55 -3.97
CA PHE A 130 12.60 -4.91 -3.62
C PHE A 130 13.00 -5.91 -4.71
N GLU A 131 12.65 -5.65 -5.97
CA GLU A 131 13.04 -6.52 -7.08
C GLU A 131 14.56 -6.66 -7.13
N LYS A 132 15.30 -5.54 -7.07
CA LYS A 132 16.77 -5.56 -7.07
C LYS A 132 17.33 -6.43 -5.95
N VAL A 133 16.94 -6.16 -4.70
CA VAL A 133 17.43 -6.92 -3.54
C VAL A 133 17.02 -8.39 -3.61
N LEU A 134 15.80 -8.69 -4.06
CA LEU A 134 15.33 -10.06 -4.22
C LEU A 134 16.16 -10.82 -5.26
N PHE A 135 16.47 -10.21 -6.40
CA PHE A 135 17.35 -10.82 -7.41
C PHE A 135 18.76 -11.03 -6.89
N ASP A 136 19.34 -10.03 -6.21
CA ASP A 136 20.69 -10.10 -5.67
C ASP A 136 20.80 -11.22 -4.63
N LYS A 137 19.89 -11.27 -3.64
CA LYS A 137 19.85 -12.32 -2.61
C LYS A 137 19.54 -13.69 -3.18
N TYR A 138 18.68 -13.79 -4.20
CA TYR A 138 18.45 -15.06 -4.89
C TYR A 138 19.74 -15.59 -5.53
N ARG A 139 20.48 -14.74 -6.25
CA ARG A 139 21.75 -15.15 -6.89
C ARG A 139 22.79 -15.57 -5.87
N GLU A 140 22.89 -14.86 -4.76
CA GLU A 140 23.78 -15.22 -3.65
C GLU A 140 23.43 -16.61 -3.07
N LEU A 141 22.16 -16.83 -2.74
CA LEU A 141 21.70 -18.11 -2.18
C LEU A 141 21.84 -19.27 -3.16
N ALA A 142 21.51 -19.06 -4.43
CA ALA A 142 21.63 -20.06 -5.48
C ALA A 142 23.08 -20.50 -5.67
N ARG A 143 24.03 -19.55 -5.69
CA ARG A 143 25.48 -19.84 -5.75
C ARG A 143 25.95 -20.57 -4.50
N ARG A 144 25.57 -20.11 -3.30
CA ARG A 144 25.98 -20.71 -2.03
C ARG A 144 25.55 -22.18 -1.91
N ARG A 145 24.38 -22.53 -2.44
CA ARG A 145 23.82 -23.89 -2.39
C ARG A 145 24.09 -24.74 -3.63
N TRP A 146 24.75 -24.18 -4.65
CA TRP A 146 24.96 -24.83 -5.95
C TRP A 146 23.64 -25.35 -6.56
N SER A 147 22.54 -24.63 -6.33
CA SER A 147 21.18 -25.02 -6.75
C SER A 147 20.42 -23.81 -7.28
N LYS A 148 19.71 -23.99 -8.40
CA LYS A 148 18.79 -22.97 -8.93
C LYS A 148 17.48 -22.89 -8.13
N TYR A 149 17.19 -23.87 -7.29
CA TYR A 149 16.02 -23.85 -6.42
C TYR A 149 16.40 -23.32 -5.05
N VAL A 150 15.86 -22.14 -4.71
CA VAL A 150 16.10 -21.45 -3.44
C VAL A 150 14.86 -21.53 -2.57
N THR A 151 15.01 -21.78 -1.27
CA THR A 151 13.88 -21.79 -0.33
C THR A 151 13.28 -20.39 -0.24
N ILE A 152 11.96 -20.28 -0.42
CA ILE A 152 11.26 -18.99 -0.39
C ILE A 152 11.44 -18.32 0.98
N LEU A 153 11.28 -19.05 2.08
CA LEU A 153 11.38 -18.49 3.42
C LEU A 153 12.76 -17.89 3.71
N ASP A 154 13.82 -18.57 3.29
CA ASP A 154 15.20 -18.10 3.44
C ASP A 154 15.43 -16.84 2.61
N LEU A 155 14.98 -16.84 1.35
CA LEU A 155 15.08 -15.68 0.47
C LEU A 155 14.36 -14.47 1.07
N LEU A 156 13.12 -14.64 1.54
CA LEU A 156 12.35 -13.55 2.14
C LEU A 156 12.97 -13.06 3.45
N GLU A 157 13.64 -13.92 4.22
CA GLU A 157 14.34 -13.49 5.43
C GLU A 157 15.59 -12.67 5.11
N GLU A 158 16.36 -13.05 4.08
CA GLU A 158 17.51 -12.26 3.62
C GLU A 158 17.08 -10.91 3.02
N VAL A 159 16.01 -10.89 2.21
CA VAL A 159 15.44 -9.65 1.68
C VAL A 159 14.93 -8.74 2.81
N LYS A 160 14.23 -9.32 3.79
CA LYS A 160 13.78 -8.59 4.98
C LYS A 160 14.94 -8.00 5.77
N ARG A 161 16.04 -8.74 5.96
CA ARG A 161 17.23 -8.25 6.67
C ARG A 161 17.88 -7.08 5.95
N GLU A 162 18.01 -7.17 4.62
CA GLU A 162 18.61 -6.13 3.80
C GLU A 162 17.74 -4.86 3.75
N LEU A 163 16.45 -5.00 3.43
CA LEU A 163 15.53 -3.87 3.29
C LEU A 163 15.03 -3.33 4.63
N ARG A 164 15.18 -4.10 5.72
CA ARG A 164 14.62 -3.82 7.06
C ARG A 164 13.10 -3.60 7.06
N PHE A 165 12.40 -4.14 6.07
CA PHE A 165 10.94 -4.03 5.98
C PHE A 165 10.26 -5.00 6.97
N PRO A 166 9.04 -4.67 7.44
CA PRO A 166 8.23 -5.61 8.20
C PRO A 166 7.95 -6.87 7.37
N ARG A 167 7.95 -8.05 8.02
CA ARG A 167 7.74 -9.35 7.35
C ARG A 167 6.50 -9.34 6.45
N ARG A 168 5.38 -8.78 6.93
CA ARG A 168 4.13 -8.71 6.16
C ARG A 168 4.29 -7.96 4.83
N VAL A 169 5.03 -6.85 4.83
CA VAL A 169 5.28 -6.04 3.63
C VAL A 169 6.09 -6.84 2.62
N VAL A 170 7.18 -7.49 3.06
CA VAL A 170 8.02 -8.33 2.20
C VAL A 170 7.21 -9.47 1.56
N GLU A 171 6.32 -10.09 2.33
CA GLU A 171 5.46 -11.17 1.84
C GLU A 171 4.41 -10.68 0.84
N GLU A 172 3.80 -9.51 1.07
CA GLU A 172 2.88 -8.88 0.11
C GLU A 172 3.61 -8.52 -1.20
N MET A 173 4.78 -7.88 -1.11
CA MET A 173 5.62 -7.58 -2.27
C MET A 173 6.00 -8.84 -3.05
N PHE A 174 6.32 -9.93 -2.35
CA PHE A 174 6.66 -11.20 -2.99
C PHE A 174 5.45 -11.84 -3.69
N ARG A 175 4.26 -11.80 -3.10
CA ARG A 175 3.03 -12.29 -3.77
C ARG A 175 2.77 -11.52 -5.06
N GLU A 176 2.91 -10.21 -5.01
CA GLU A 176 2.77 -9.37 -6.20
C GLU A 176 3.85 -9.67 -7.24
N PHE A 177 5.08 -9.98 -6.81
CA PHE A 177 6.20 -10.26 -7.71
C PHE A 177 5.95 -11.54 -8.50
N VAL A 178 5.51 -12.58 -7.81
CA VAL A 178 5.08 -13.84 -8.45
C VAL A 178 3.92 -13.58 -9.42
N ALA A 179 2.94 -12.75 -9.04
CA ALA A 179 1.80 -12.45 -9.91
C ALA A 179 2.22 -11.70 -11.19
N ARG A 180 3.16 -10.76 -11.10
CA ARG A 180 3.69 -9.98 -12.23
C ARG A 180 4.63 -10.78 -13.14
N ARG A 181 5.31 -11.80 -12.61
CA ARG A 181 6.39 -12.55 -13.29
C ARG A 181 6.06 -14.04 -13.52
N LYS A 182 4.78 -14.39 -13.69
CA LYS A 182 4.35 -15.81 -13.85
C LYS A 182 5.09 -16.61 -14.93
N GLY A 183 5.62 -15.95 -15.97
CA GLY A 183 6.41 -16.59 -17.04
C GLY A 183 7.87 -16.88 -16.66
N ASP A 184 8.45 -16.04 -15.81
CA ASP A 184 9.88 -16.00 -15.49
C ASP A 184 10.22 -16.78 -14.20
N ILE A 185 9.21 -17.30 -13.51
CA ILE A 185 9.37 -17.92 -12.20
C ILE A 185 8.79 -19.33 -12.23
N VAL A 186 9.50 -20.25 -11.59
CA VAL A 186 8.98 -21.58 -11.25
C VAL A 186 8.88 -21.69 -9.74
N LEU A 187 7.68 -21.99 -9.25
CA LEU A 187 7.43 -22.28 -7.85
C LEU A 187 7.21 -23.79 -7.68
N THR A 188 7.86 -24.39 -6.69
CA THR A 188 7.72 -25.82 -6.41
C THR A 188 7.41 -26.07 -4.94
N GLY A 189 6.56 -27.06 -4.68
CA GLY A 189 6.33 -27.58 -3.33
C GLY A 189 7.49 -28.46 -2.86
N SER A 190 7.44 -28.92 -1.62
CA SER A 190 8.32 -29.99 -1.15
C SER A 190 7.69 -31.35 -1.45
N PRO A 191 8.43 -32.32 -2.03
CA PRO A 191 7.97 -33.70 -2.19
C PRO A 191 7.64 -34.39 -0.86
N ALA A 192 8.18 -33.89 0.26
CA ALA A 192 8.14 -34.54 1.58
C ALA A 192 7.01 -34.04 2.51
N GLY A 193 6.05 -33.25 2.03
CA GLY A 193 4.79 -32.93 2.75
C GLY A 193 4.87 -31.96 3.94
N GLU A 194 5.94 -31.98 4.75
CA GLU A 194 5.99 -31.29 6.06
C GLU A 194 6.99 -30.13 6.15
N VAL A 195 7.43 -29.57 5.03
CA VAL A 195 8.34 -28.41 5.06
C VAL A 195 7.54 -27.12 5.13
N ALA A 196 7.91 -26.23 6.05
CA ALA A 196 7.35 -24.88 6.14
C ALA A 196 7.45 -24.19 4.77
N GLY A 197 6.32 -23.71 4.25
CA GLY A 197 6.21 -23.14 2.92
C GLY A 197 5.45 -21.82 2.91
N PHE A 198 5.60 -21.09 1.82
CA PHE A 198 4.92 -19.83 1.57
C PHE A 198 3.64 -20.05 0.77
N GLU A 199 2.54 -19.45 1.22
CA GLU A 199 1.22 -19.62 0.60
C GLU A 199 0.92 -18.51 -0.41
N ILE A 200 0.56 -18.91 -1.63
CA ILE A 200 0.15 -18.04 -2.74
C ILE A 200 -1.11 -18.63 -3.37
N GLY A 201 -2.22 -17.90 -3.29
CA GLY A 201 -3.50 -18.32 -3.90
C GLY A 201 -4.01 -19.67 -3.38
N GLY A 202 -3.87 -19.94 -2.07
CA GLY A 202 -4.31 -21.19 -1.44
C GLY A 202 -3.42 -22.41 -1.72
N ARG A 203 -2.28 -22.23 -2.42
CA ARG A 203 -1.29 -23.28 -2.63
C ARG A 203 0.00 -22.96 -1.89
N ARG A 204 0.59 -23.99 -1.28
CA ARG A 204 1.85 -23.88 -0.54
C ARG A 204 3.04 -24.21 -1.45
N TYR A 205 4.01 -23.32 -1.49
CA TYR A 205 5.26 -23.47 -2.23
C TYR A 205 6.43 -23.39 -1.26
N VAL A 206 7.50 -24.15 -1.52
CA VAL A 206 8.69 -24.19 -0.66
C VAL A 206 9.87 -23.54 -1.36
N TYR A 207 10.02 -23.78 -2.66
CA TYR A 207 11.13 -23.26 -3.44
C TYR A 207 10.69 -22.35 -4.58
N ILE A 208 11.58 -21.46 -4.94
CA ILE A 208 11.51 -20.60 -6.11
C ILE A 208 12.75 -20.82 -6.98
N MET A 209 12.55 -20.85 -8.29
CA MET A 209 13.58 -20.72 -9.30
C MET A 209 13.22 -19.54 -10.21
N LEU A 210 14.14 -18.60 -10.35
CA LEU A 210 14.06 -17.51 -11.33
C LEU A 210 14.72 -17.98 -12.63
N LYS A 211 13.98 -17.93 -13.74
CA LYS A 211 14.46 -18.18 -15.10
C LYS A 211 15.21 -16.92 -15.56
N THR A 212 16.46 -16.78 -15.13
CA THR A 212 17.42 -15.86 -15.76
C THR A 212 17.96 -16.46 -17.04
#